data_AF-A0A843H3P4-F1
#
_entry.id   AF-A0A843H3P4-F1
#
_cell.length_a   1.000
_cell.length_b   1.000
_cell.length_c   1.000
_cell.angle_alpha   90.00
_cell.angle_beta   90.00
_cell.angle_gamma   90.00
#
_symmetry.space_group_name_H-M   'P 1'
#
loop_
_entity.id
_entity.type
_entity.pdbx_description
1 polymer ?
#
loop_
_entity_poly.entity_id
_entity_poly.type
_entity_poly.pdbx_seq_one_letter_code
_entity_poly.pdbx_strand_id
1 'polypeptide(L)'
;MSTQKLQRFYKSRKWFNFVECIRIERTGEDGNVICEHCGKPITKKYDCIGHHITELTDENVDDVTISLNTENIALVHFKCHNEIHKRFGYYGATVQKVYIVYGAPCSGKSSFVSEVAEADDIILDINKLWSAIKADKYNIKPNALKQNVFALRDALLDMIKVRRGRWVNAYVVGGYPLQSERERLAETLNADKLIFIDTPKEICLLRAETDEQKDFINAWFDKYTPPSE
;
A
#
# COMPACT_ATOMS: atom_id res chain seq x y z
N MET A 1 15.30 11.64 -9.46
CA MET A 1 14.29 10.75 -10.09
C MET A 1 14.63 9.34 -9.65
N SER A 2 13.68 8.56 -9.13
CA SER A 2 13.89 7.11 -9.00
C SER A 2 13.96 6.56 -10.41
N THR A 3 15.13 6.10 -10.78
CA THR A 3 15.40 5.58 -12.11
C THR A 3 14.76 4.21 -12.27
N GLN A 4 14.59 3.76 -13.50
CA GLN A 4 14.12 2.39 -13.77
C GLN A 4 14.98 1.35 -13.04
N LYS A 5 16.28 1.64 -12.81
CA LYS A 5 17.20 0.76 -12.11
C LYS A 5 16.81 0.58 -10.64
N LEU A 6 16.60 1.68 -9.91
CA LEU A 6 16.15 1.66 -8.51
C LEU A 6 14.78 0.99 -8.37
N GLN A 7 13.84 1.32 -9.26
CA GLN A 7 12.51 0.70 -9.26
C GLN A 7 12.60 -0.82 -9.46
N ARG A 8 13.43 -1.29 -10.39
CA ARG A 8 13.64 -2.73 -10.62
C ARG A 8 14.24 -3.42 -9.40
N PHE A 9 15.18 -2.77 -8.70
CA PHE A 9 15.75 -3.31 -7.46
C PHE A 9 14.68 -3.48 -6.37
N TYR A 10 13.92 -2.42 -6.06
CA TYR A 10 12.88 -2.48 -5.01
C TYR A 10 11.70 -3.40 -5.35
N LYS A 11 11.49 -3.72 -6.63
CA LYS A 11 10.52 -4.72 -7.10
C LYS A 11 11.11 -6.13 -7.21
N SER A 12 12.41 -6.30 -6.97
CA SER A 12 13.09 -7.58 -7.16
C SER A 12 12.81 -8.55 -6.01
N ARG A 13 12.83 -9.85 -6.33
CA ARG A 13 12.75 -10.90 -5.31
C ARG A 13 13.91 -10.88 -4.34
N LYS A 14 15.10 -10.43 -4.80
CA LYS A 14 16.29 -10.28 -3.95
C LYS A 14 16.02 -9.33 -2.80
N TRP A 15 15.48 -8.14 -3.11
CA TRP A 15 15.11 -7.16 -2.09
C TRP A 15 14.03 -7.70 -1.14
N PHE A 16 12.97 -8.31 -1.70
CA PHE A 16 11.90 -8.89 -0.88
C PHE A 16 12.42 -9.92 0.12
N ASN A 17 13.14 -10.95 -0.37
CA ASN A 17 13.68 -12.01 0.49
C ASN A 17 14.64 -11.46 1.54
N PHE A 18 15.49 -10.51 1.16
CA PHE A 18 16.44 -9.88 2.06
C PHE A 18 15.74 -9.17 3.23
N VAL A 19 14.71 -8.37 2.95
CA VAL A 19 13.94 -7.70 4.01
C VAL A 19 13.17 -8.71 4.86
N GLU A 20 12.61 -9.77 4.29
CA GLU A 20 11.97 -10.83 5.08
C GLU A 20 12.96 -11.51 6.06
N CYS A 21 14.19 -11.80 5.62
CA CYS A 21 15.23 -12.34 6.51
C CYS A 21 15.52 -11.39 7.68
N ILE A 22 15.72 -10.10 7.41
CA ILE A 22 15.97 -9.10 8.47
C ILE A 22 14.80 -9.02 9.44
N ARG A 23 13.55 -9.09 8.95
CA ARG A 23 12.37 -9.09 9.81
C ARG A 23 12.37 -10.29 10.75
N ILE A 24 12.68 -11.48 10.25
CA ILE A 24 12.74 -12.70 11.07
C ILE A 24 13.85 -12.57 12.12
N GLU A 25 15.04 -12.15 11.71
CA GLU A 25 16.21 -12.00 12.60
C GLU A 25 15.99 -10.96 13.70
N ARG A 26 15.28 -9.86 13.40
CA ARG A 26 15.02 -8.77 14.34
C ARG A 26 13.67 -8.86 15.05
N THR A 27 12.93 -9.96 14.88
CA THR A 27 11.70 -10.19 15.65
C THR A 27 12.08 -10.58 17.08
N GLY A 28 11.55 -9.84 18.06
CA GLY A 28 11.76 -10.12 19.48
C GLY A 28 11.01 -11.36 19.95
N GLU A 29 11.26 -11.77 21.20
CA GLU A 29 10.58 -12.92 21.83
C GLU A 29 9.05 -12.75 21.92
N ASP A 30 8.58 -11.51 21.95
CA ASP A 30 7.15 -11.15 21.95
C ASP A 30 6.51 -11.25 20.55
N GLY A 31 7.28 -11.66 19.54
CA GLY A 31 6.83 -11.80 18.16
C GLY A 31 6.73 -10.47 17.39
N ASN A 32 7.19 -9.35 17.97
CA ASN A 32 7.14 -8.05 17.33
C ASN A 32 8.53 -7.56 16.89
N VAL A 33 8.55 -6.80 15.80
CA VAL A 33 9.70 -5.98 15.42
C VAL A 33 9.53 -4.59 16.05
N ILE A 34 10.59 -4.04 16.63
CA ILE A 34 10.58 -2.66 17.14
C ILE A 34 10.95 -1.70 16.02
N CYS A 35 10.13 -0.66 15.80
CA CYS A 35 10.42 0.36 14.82
C CYS A 35 11.64 1.19 15.23
N GLU A 36 12.66 1.21 14.37
CA GLU A 36 13.94 1.90 14.62
C GLU A 36 13.83 3.44 14.53
N HIS A 37 12.67 3.96 14.09
CA HIS A 37 12.40 5.41 14.07
C HIS A 37 11.67 5.89 15.33
N CYS A 38 10.60 5.21 15.74
CA CYS A 38 9.73 5.68 16.84
C CYS A 38 9.82 4.84 18.13
N GLY A 39 10.55 3.73 18.11
CA GLY A 39 10.73 2.82 19.27
C GLY A 39 9.49 2.01 19.65
N LYS A 40 8.40 2.07 18.88
CA LYS A 40 7.16 1.31 19.16
C LYS A 40 7.16 -0.03 18.42
N PRO A 41 6.47 -1.06 18.94
CA PRO A 41 6.32 -2.33 18.23
C PRO A 41 5.52 -2.18 16.93
N ILE A 42 5.93 -2.89 15.89
CA ILE A 42 5.23 -3.05 14.62
C ILE A 42 4.39 -4.33 14.72
N THR A 43 3.12 -4.17 15.08
CA THR A 43 2.21 -5.31 15.36
C THR A 43 1.61 -5.93 14.10
N LYS A 44 1.72 -5.25 12.95
CA LYS A 44 1.14 -5.69 11.68
C LYS A 44 2.24 -5.86 10.65
N LYS A 45 2.40 -7.08 10.11
CA LYS A 45 3.46 -7.41 9.15
C LYS A 45 3.49 -6.48 7.94
N TYR A 46 2.32 -6.10 7.42
CA TYR A 46 2.21 -5.20 6.26
C TYR A 46 2.65 -3.76 6.53
N ASP A 47 2.77 -3.37 7.80
CA ASP A 47 3.20 -2.04 8.22
C ASP A 47 4.74 -1.98 8.44
N CYS A 48 5.42 -3.14 8.49
CA CYS A 48 6.88 -3.18 8.61
C CYS A 48 7.55 -2.92 7.27
N ILE A 49 8.38 -1.89 7.17
CA ILE A 49 9.09 -1.50 5.95
C ILE A 49 10.60 -1.51 6.22
N GLY A 50 11.35 -2.15 5.32
CA GLY A 50 12.81 -1.98 5.28
C GLY A 50 13.15 -0.65 4.61
N HIS A 51 13.81 0.22 5.36
CA HIS A 51 14.27 1.54 4.92
C HIS A 51 15.80 1.52 4.80
N HIS A 52 16.34 1.91 3.65
CA HIS A 52 17.79 2.14 3.52
C HIS A 52 18.20 3.39 4.30
N ILE A 53 19.10 3.25 5.27
CA ILE A 53 19.65 4.36 6.05
C ILE A 53 20.52 5.25 5.17
N THR A 54 21.43 4.61 4.40
CA THR A 54 22.14 5.22 3.29
C THR A 54 21.36 4.95 2.01
N GLU A 55 20.77 6.00 1.44
CA GLU A 55 19.91 5.88 0.27
C GLU A 55 20.63 5.26 -0.94
N LEU A 56 19.86 4.47 -1.70
CA LEU A 56 20.34 3.93 -2.95
C LEU A 56 20.23 4.95 -4.08
N THR A 57 21.29 4.99 -4.88
CA THR A 57 21.42 5.76 -6.10
C THR A 57 21.66 4.81 -7.27
N ASP A 58 21.62 5.33 -8.50
CA ASP A 58 22.01 4.52 -9.67
C ASP A 58 23.43 3.98 -9.61
N GLU A 59 24.31 4.70 -8.92
CA GLU A 59 25.73 4.39 -8.82
C GLU A 59 26.00 3.27 -7.81
N ASN A 60 25.21 3.19 -6.72
CA ASN A 60 25.47 2.26 -5.62
C ASN A 60 24.50 1.06 -5.55
N VAL A 61 23.38 1.05 -6.30
CA VAL A 61 22.35 0.00 -6.17
C VAL A 61 22.86 -1.42 -6.48
N ASP A 62 23.86 -1.55 -7.36
CA ASP A 62 24.45 -2.85 -7.71
C ASP A 62 25.53 -3.31 -6.71
N ASP A 63 25.99 -2.42 -5.81
CA ASP A 63 26.93 -2.78 -4.75
C ASP A 63 26.17 -3.45 -3.60
N VAL A 64 26.26 -4.78 -3.53
CA VAL A 64 25.58 -5.59 -2.50
C VAL A 64 26.05 -5.29 -1.09
N THR A 65 27.24 -4.70 -0.92
CA THR A 65 27.75 -4.25 0.39
C THR A 65 27.03 -2.99 0.89
N ILE A 66 26.22 -2.37 0.03
CA ILE A 66 25.37 -1.23 0.34
C ILE A 66 23.88 -1.61 0.22
N SER A 67 23.48 -2.21 -0.91
CA SER A 67 22.08 -2.47 -1.24
C SER A 67 21.46 -3.65 -0.50
N LEU A 68 22.28 -4.65 -0.15
CA LEU A 68 21.89 -5.86 0.60
C LEU A 68 22.71 -6.00 1.90
N ASN A 69 23.01 -4.89 2.55
CA ASN A 69 23.71 -4.84 3.84
C ASN A 69 22.72 -4.62 4.99
N THR A 70 22.67 -5.56 5.94
CA THR A 70 21.72 -5.54 7.07
C THR A 70 21.87 -4.29 7.93
N GLU A 71 23.10 -3.82 8.13
CA GLU A 71 23.42 -2.62 8.91
C GLU A 71 22.95 -1.34 8.21
N ASN A 72 22.71 -1.40 6.89
CA ASN A 72 22.17 -0.28 6.13
C ASN A 72 20.63 -0.30 6.05
N ILE A 73 19.97 -1.25 6.71
CA ILE A 73 18.50 -1.34 6.74
C ILE A 73 17.99 -1.02 8.14
N ALA A 74 17.03 -0.10 8.21
CA ALA A 74 16.18 0.13 9.37
C ALA A 74 14.79 -0.46 9.13
N LEU A 75 14.24 -1.21 10.09
CA LEU A 75 12.85 -1.64 10.08
C LEU A 75 11.96 -0.58 10.75
N VAL A 76 11.01 -0.03 10.00
CA VAL A 76 10.15 1.07 10.47
C VAL A 76 8.69 0.86 10.08
N HIS A 77 7.75 1.49 10.82
CA HIS A 77 6.35 1.59 10.38
C HIS A 77 6.26 2.30 9.03
N PHE A 78 5.22 2.01 8.23
CA PHE A 78 5.01 2.67 6.94
C PHE A 78 4.87 4.18 7.08
N LYS A 79 4.17 4.62 8.13
CA LYS A 79 4.07 6.05 8.47
C LYS A 79 5.44 6.66 8.78
N CYS A 80 6.24 6.00 9.63
CA CYS A 80 7.58 6.48 9.97
C CYS A 80 8.50 6.53 8.75
N HIS A 81 8.39 5.56 7.84
CA HIS A 81 9.10 5.60 6.56
C HIS A 81 8.77 6.87 5.78
N ASN A 82 7.48 7.23 5.68
CA ASN A 82 7.06 8.45 5.00
C ASN A 82 7.56 9.72 5.70
N GLU A 83 7.56 9.76 7.04
CA GLU A 83 8.10 10.86 7.84
C GLU A 83 9.60 11.07 7.59
N ILE A 84 10.38 9.99 7.54
CA ILE A 84 11.81 10.03 7.24
C ILE A 84 12.05 10.68 5.87
N HIS A 85 11.34 10.22 4.84
CA HIS A 85 11.45 10.78 3.48
C HIS A 85 11.03 12.25 3.39
N LYS A 86 10.10 12.72 4.24
CA LYS A 86 9.70 14.13 4.31
C LYS A 86 10.75 15.01 5.00
N ARG A 87 11.41 14.50 6.06
CA ARG A 87 12.35 15.27 6.90
C ARG A 87 13.62 15.68 6.15
N PHE A 88 14.09 14.87 5.20
CA PHE A 88 15.29 15.14 4.42
C PHE A 88 15.07 16.10 3.22
N GLY A 89 13.93 16.80 3.15
CA GLY A 89 13.84 18.07 2.41
C GLY A 89 13.62 17.99 0.90
N TYR A 90 13.14 16.88 0.36
CA TYR A 90 12.86 16.76 -1.09
C TYR A 90 11.55 17.42 -1.56
N TYR A 91 11.15 18.58 -1.03
CA TYR A 91 9.95 19.32 -1.49
C TYR A 91 10.01 19.73 -2.98
N GLY A 92 11.19 19.69 -3.62
CA GLY A 92 11.36 20.00 -5.05
C GLY A 92 11.47 18.79 -5.98
N ALA A 93 11.60 17.58 -5.45
CA ALA A 93 11.88 16.37 -6.26
C ALA A 93 11.22 15.10 -5.69
N THR A 94 10.14 15.21 -4.91
CA THR A 94 9.37 14.05 -4.45
C THR A 94 8.86 13.27 -5.66
N VAL A 95 9.47 12.11 -5.89
CA VAL A 95 8.96 11.15 -6.85
C VAL A 95 7.60 10.71 -6.32
N GLN A 96 6.56 11.03 -7.08
CA GLN A 96 5.20 10.64 -6.79
C GLN A 96 5.07 9.11 -6.70
N LYS A 97 4.74 8.61 -5.50
CA LYS A 97 4.65 7.18 -5.20
C LYS A 97 3.23 6.67 -5.30
N VAL A 98 3.05 5.47 -5.84
CA VAL A 98 1.75 4.83 -6.01
C VAL A 98 1.71 3.51 -5.27
N TYR A 99 0.73 3.38 -4.37
CA TYR A 99 0.51 2.21 -3.55
C TYR A 99 -0.85 1.60 -3.87
N ILE A 100 -0.89 0.29 -4.12
CA ILE A 100 -2.16 -0.44 -4.26
C ILE A 100 -2.42 -1.16 -2.95
N VAL A 101 -3.46 -0.73 -2.23
CA VAL A 101 -3.86 -1.30 -0.94
C VAL A 101 -5.02 -2.25 -1.19
N TYR A 102 -4.82 -3.53 -0.91
CA TYR A 102 -5.77 -4.59 -1.24
C TYR A 102 -6.02 -5.56 -0.09
N GLY A 103 -7.12 -6.32 -0.17
CA GLY A 103 -7.58 -7.23 0.87
C GLY A 103 -9.10 -7.34 0.94
N ALA A 104 -9.60 -8.30 1.71
CA ALA A 104 -11.03 -8.57 1.85
C ALA A 104 -11.84 -7.34 2.30
N PRO A 105 -13.14 -7.21 1.95
CA PRO A 105 -14.02 -6.27 2.64
C PRO A 105 -13.91 -6.41 4.16
N CYS A 106 -14.05 -5.31 4.90
CA CYS A 106 -13.89 -5.28 6.37
C CYS A 106 -12.50 -5.66 6.93
N SER A 107 -11.47 -5.86 6.09
CA SER A 107 -10.10 -6.12 6.56
C SER A 107 -9.41 -4.91 7.20
N GLY A 108 -9.95 -3.70 7.04
CA GLY A 108 -9.35 -2.47 7.60
C GLY A 108 -8.47 -1.68 6.65
N LYS A 109 -8.57 -1.91 5.33
CA LYS A 109 -7.87 -1.11 4.29
C LYS A 109 -8.04 0.39 4.47
N SER A 110 -9.29 0.86 4.59
CA SER A 110 -9.58 2.29 4.72
C SER A 110 -9.04 2.86 6.03
N SER A 111 -9.01 2.06 7.11
CA SER A 111 -8.40 2.44 8.39
C SER A 111 -6.89 2.60 8.26
N PHE A 112 -6.21 1.62 7.63
CA PHE A 112 -4.77 1.70 7.36
C PHE A 112 -4.43 2.95 6.55
N VAL A 113 -5.13 3.19 5.43
CA VAL A 113 -4.88 4.37 4.60
C VAL A 113 -5.13 5.67 5.37
N SER A 114 -6.17 5.74 6.19
CA SER A 114 -6.46 6.94 6.98
C SER A 114 -5.40 7.24 8.06
N GLU A 115 -4.67 6.22 8.51
CA GLU A 115 -3.60 6.35 9.50
C GLU A 115 -2.28 6.85 8.89
N VAL A 116 -2.00 6.45 7.64
CA VAL A 116 -0.71 6.72 6.96
C VAL A 116 -0.76 7.84 5.92
N ALA A 117 -1.95 8.19 5.43
CA ALA A 117 -2.11 9.23 4.42
C ALA A 117 -2.01 10.63 5.02
N GLU A 118 -1.44 11.53 4.24
CA GLU A 118 -1.14 12.90 4.62
C GLU A 118 -1.91 13.90 3.72
N ALA A 119 -1.84 15.20 4.03
CA ALA A 119 -2.67 16.22 3.39
C ALA A 119 -2.53 16.29 1.85
N ASP A 120 -1.34 16.02 1.34
CA ASP A 120 -1.01 16.10 -0.10
C ASP A 120 -1.11 14.74 -0.82
N ASP A 121 -1.72 13.73 -0.18
CA ASP A 121 -1.87 12.40 -0.76
C ASP A 121 -3.24 12.22 -1.45
N ILE A 122 -3.25 11.42 -2.53
CA ILE A 122 -4.48 10.95 -3.17
C ILE A 122 -4.95 9.67 -2.48
N ILE A 123 -6.21 9.61 -2.09
CA ILE A 123 -6.88 8.37 -1.69
C ILE A 123 -7.94 8.04 -2.73
N LEU A 124 -7.67 7.05 -3.57
CA LEU A 124 -8.64 6.50 -4.51
C LEU A 124 -9.33 5.29 -3.86
N ASP A 125 -10.46 5.54 -3.22
CA ASP A 125 -11.35 4.51 -2.65
C ASP A 125 -12.75 4.68 -3.26
N ILE A 126 -13.26 3.61 -3.89
CA ILE A 126 -14.57 3.66 -4.56
C ILE A 126 -15.70 4.03 -3.60
N ASN A 127 -15.61 3.63 -2.32
CA ASN A 127 -16.61 3.98 -1.32
C ASN A 127 -16.56 5.47 -0.99
N LYS A 128 -15.36 6.08 -0.95
CA LYS A 128 -15.22 7.53 -0.76
C LYS A 128 -15.78 8.30 -1.96
N LEU A 129 -15.58 7.81 -3.19
CA LEU A 129 -16.19 8.42 -4.39
C LEU A 129 -17.72 8.35 -4.35
N TRP A 130 -18.28 7.20 -3.93
CA TRP A 130 -19.72 7.08 -3.68
C TRP A 130 -20.19 8.13 -2.67
N SER A 131 -19.54 8.22 -1.51
CA SER A 131 -19.90 9.18 -0.46
C SER A 131 -19.73 10.64 -0.89
N ALA A 132 -18.82 10.94 -1.82
CA ALA A 132 -18.56 12.31 -2.28
C ALA A 132 -19.67 12.87 -3.19
N ILE A 133 -20.33 12.04 -4.00
CA ILE A 133 -21.30 12.52 -5.00
C ILE A 133 -22.74 12.09 -4.74
N LYS A 134 -22.96 11.10 -3.86
CA LYS A 134 -24.28 10.63 -3.48
C LYS A 134 -24.91 11.59 -2.47
N ALA A 135 -26.20 11.87 -2.63
CA ALA A 135 -26.99 12.52 -1.58
C ALA A 135 -27.14 11.61 -0.35
N ASP A 136 -26.81 12.14 0.83
CA ASP A 136 -26.82 11.39 2.10
C ASP A 136 -28.23 11.29 2.71
N LYS A 137 -29.17 10.73 1.94
CA LYS A 137 -30.57 10.55 2.38
C LYS A 137 -30.94 9.09 2.65
N TYR A 138 -30.17 8.15 2.08
CA TYR A 138 -30.47 6.72 2.14
C TYR A 138 -29.17 5.91 2.20
N ASN A 139 -29.17 4.79 2.94
CA ASN A 139 -28.02 3.90 3.03
C ASN A 139 -27.92 2.91 1.84
N ILE A 140 -28.10 3.42 0.62
CA ILE A 140 -28.01 2.63 -0.62
C ILE A 140 -27.00 3.24 -1.59
N LYS A 141 -26.43 2.43 -2.49
CA LYS A 141 -25.65 2.91 -3.64
C LYS A 141 -26.53 2.85 -4.88
N PRO A 142 -27.18 3.96 -5.29
CA PRO A 142 -28.15 3.92 -6.38
C PRO A 142 -27.49 3.58 -7.71
N ASN A 143 -28.04 2.58 -8.42
CA ASN A 143 -27.52 2.15 -9.73
C ASN A 143 -27.43 3.30 -10.74
N ALA A 144 -28.30 4.31 -10.65
CA ALA A 144 -28.30 5.49 -11.50
C ALA A 144 -26.98 6.28 -11.48
N LEU A 145 -26.23 6.25 -10.36
CA LEU A 145 -24.95 6.97 -10.23
C LEU A 145 -23.73 6.08 -10.54
N LYS A 146 -23.92 4.79 -10.82
CA LYS A 146 -22.83 3.82 -10.96
C LYS A 146 -21.82 4.23 -12.04
N GLN A 147 -22.32 4.66 -13.20
CA GLN A 147 -21.46 5.11 -14.30
C GLN A 147 -20.69 6.38 -13.95
N ASN A 148 -21.33 7.34 -13.25
CA ASN A 148 -20.66 8.56 -12.80
C ASN A 148 -19.51 8.26 -11.83
N VAL A 149 -19.74 7.39 -10.85
CA VAL A 149 -18.70 6.97 -9.89
C VAL A 149 -17.54 6.28 -10.60
N PHE A 150 -17.82 5.41 -11.57
CA PHE A 150 -16.76 4.73 -12.34
C PHE A 150 -15.99 5.71 -13.24
N ALA A 151 -16.66 6.67 -13.87
CA ALA A 151 -15.99 7.71 -14.65
C ALA A 151 -15.03 8.55 -13.78
N LEU A 152 -15.43 8.89 -12.55
CA LEU A 152 -14.55 9.60 -11.60
C LEU A 152 -13.35 8.74 -11.18
N ARG A 153 -13.57 7.45 -10.90
CA ARG A 153 -12.50 6.51 -10.60
C ARG A 153 -11.50 6.44 -11.76
N ASP A 154 -11.99 6.28 -12.99
CA ASP A 154 -11.16 6.11 -14.18
C ASP A 154 -10.36 7.39 -14.47
N ALA A 155 -10.99 8.56 -14.35
CA ALA A 155 -10.30 9.84 -14.46
C ALA A 155 -9.19 10.00 -13.41
N LEU A 156 -9.43 9.62 -12.15
CA LEU A 156 -8.39 9.64 -11.11
C LEU A 156 -7.27 8.65 -11.38
N LEU A 157 -7.59 7.43 -11.84
CA LEU A 157 -6.57 6.45 -12.25
C LEU A 157 -5.68 7.00 -13.36
N ASP A 158 -6.26 7.68 -14.36
CA ASP A 158 -5.49 8.31 -15.43
C ASP A 158 -4.57 9.42 -14.89
N MET A 159 -5.07 10.27 -13.99
CA MET A 159 -4.24 11.31 -13.35
C MET A 159 -3.09 10.72 -12.53
N ILE A 160 -3.35 9.64 -11.79
CA ILE A 160 -2.32 8.92 -11.03
C ILE A 160 -1.29 8.33 -12.00
N LYS A 161 -1.75 7.65 -13.05
CA LYS A 161 -0.89 7.03 -14.07
C LYS A 161 0.05 8.04 -14.71
N VAL A 162 -0.46 9.20 -15.13
CA VAL A 162 0.35 10.25 -15.79
C VAL A 162 1.00 11.23 -14.81
N ARG A 163 0.94 10.97 -13.50
CA ARG A 163 1.59 11.81 -12.48
C ARG A 163 1.11 13.28 -12.53
N ARG A 164 -0.17 13.49 -12.81
CA ARG A 164 -0.79 14.82 -12.91
C ARG A 164 -1.07 15.40 -11.52
N GLY A 165 -0.58 16.61 -11.27
CA GLY A 165 -0.74 17.33 -10.01
C GLY A 165 0.53 17.32 -9.17
N ARG A 166 0.46 17.87 -7.96
CA ARG A 166 1.59 17.97 -7.01
C ARG A 166 1.39 17.12 -5.76
N TRP A 167 0.69 15.99 -5.90
CA TRP A 167 0.52 15.04 -4.81
C TRP A 167 1.84 14.33 -4.49
N VAL A 168 1.94 13.72 -3.31
CA VAL A 168 3.14 13.00 -2.86
C VAL A 168 2.94 11.48 -3.00
N ASN A 169 1.90 10.94 -2.39
CA ASN A 169 1.52 9.53 -2.51
C ASN A 169 0.11 9.38 -3.09
N ALA A 170 -0.13 8.27 -3.80
CA ALA A 170 -1.47 7.85 -4.19
C ALA A 170 -1.77 6.45 -3.67
N TYR A 171 -2.82 6.31 -2.86
CA TYR A 171 -3.31 5.04 -2.35
C TYR A 171 -4.54 4.59 -3.16
N VAL A 172 -4.35 3.58 -3.99
CA VAL A 172 -5.43 2.94 -4.77
C VAL A 172 -5.98 1.77 -3.96
N VAL A 173 -7.18 1.95 -3.41
CA VAL A 173 -7.79 1.03 -2.45
C VAL A 173 -8.83 0.16 -3.14
N GLY A 174 -8.70 -1.16 -3.01
CA GLY A 174 -9.65 -2.10 -3.61
C GLY A 174 -9.63 -3.50 -3.00
N GLY A 175 -10.50 -4.37 -3.51
CA GLY A 175 -10.54 -5.77 -3.10
C GLY A 175 -9.43 -6.59 -3.78
N TYR A 176 -9.37 -6.52 -5.11
CA TYR A 176 -8.38 -7.18 -5.98
C TYR A 176 -7.96 -8.61 -5.53
N PRO A 177 -8.91 -9.58 -5.42
CA PRO A 177 -8.60 -10.92 -4.95
C PRO A 177 -7.71 -11.72 -5.92
N LEU A 178 -7.75 -11.41 -7.21
CA LEU A 178 -6.98 -12.12 -8.24
C LEU A 178 -5.58 -11.52 -8.40
N GLN A 179 -4.55 -12.37 -8.42
CA GLN A 179 -3.15 -11.97 -8.64
C GLN A 179 -2.98 -11.21 -9.96
N SER A 180 -3.51 -11.76 -11.05
CA SER A 180 -3.41 -11.15 -12.39
C SER A 180 -4.04 -9.76 -12.47
N GLU A 181 -5.11 -9.51 -11.69
CA GLU A 181 -5.72 -8.18 -11.61
C GLU A 181 -4.78 -7.18 -10.92
N ARG A 182 -4.15 -7.60 -9.80
CA ARG A 182 -3.20 -6.77 -9.05
C ARG A 182 -1.96 -6.45 -9.87
N GLU A 183 -1.39 -7.44 -10.56
CA GLU A 183 -0.21 -7.29 -11.40
C GLU A 183 -0.48 -6.33 -12.55
N ARG A 184 -1.57 -6.54 -13.30
CA ARG A 184 -1.97 -5.64 -14.39
C ARG A 184 -2.17 -4.21 -13.90
N LEU A 185 -2.81 -4.02 -12.74
CA LEU A 185 -3.02 -2.69 -12.16
C LEU A 185 -1.68 -2.05 -11.73
N ALA A 186 -0.81 -2.82 -11.09
CA ALA A 186 0.51 -2.37 -10.67
C ALA A 186 1.38 -1.93 -11.86
N GLU A 187 1.38 -2.71 -12.94
CA GLU A 187 2.07 -2.36 -14.19
C GLU A 187 1.47 -1.09 -14.81
N THR A 188 0.14 -1.04 -14.93
CA THR A 188 -0.57 0.09 -15.56
C THR A 188 -0.28 1.42 -14.86
N LEU A 189 -0.18 1.41 -13.53
CA LEU A 189 0.04 2.61 -12.72
C LEU A 189 1.52 2.88 -12.41
N ASN A 190 2.40 1.96 -12.81
CA ASN A 190 3.75 1.84 -12.29
C ASN A 190 3.76 1.97 -10.76
N ALA A 191 3.01 1.10 -10.07
CA ALA A 191 2.91 1.09 -8.62
C ALA A 191 4.27 0.76 -7.98
N ASP A 192 4.58 1.44 -6.89
CA ASP A 192 5.77 1.24 -6.08
C ASP A 192 5.63 0.01 -5.18
N LYS A 193 4.43 -0.23 -4.63
CA LYS A 193 4.18 -1.40 -3.78
C LYS A 193 2.72 -1.86 -3.80
N LEU A 194 2.55 -3.19 -3.72
CA LEU A 194 1.30 -3.84 -3.35
C LEU A 194 1.26 -4.04 -1.83
N ILE A 195 0.27 -3.46 -1.15
CA ILE A 195 0.09 -3.54 0.30
C ILE A 195 -1.10 -4.46 0.59
N PHE A 196 -0.81 -5.66 1.06
CA PHE A 196 -1.84 -6.64 1.43
C PHE A 196 -2.28 -6.44 2.89
N ILE A 197 -3.56 -6.15 3.09
CA ILE A 197 -4.17 -6.13 4.42
C ILE A 197 -4.67 -7.53 4.74
N ASP A 198 -3.75 -8.34 5.27
CA ASP A 198 -3.94 -9.75 5.63
C ASP A 198 -4.70 -9.90 6.95
N THR A 199 -6.00 -9.63 6.90
CA THR A 199 -6.90 -9.87 8.04
C THR A 199 -7.63 -11.19 7.84
N PRO A 200 -7.64 -12.09 8.84
CA PRO A 200 -8.36 -13.35 8.75
C PRO A 200 -9.84 -13.19 8.40
N LYS A 201 -10.39 -14.19 7.71
CA LYS A 201 -11.79 -14.19 7.24
C LYS A 201 -12.77 -14.01 8.39
N GLU A 202 -12.51 -14.67 9.50
CA GLU A 202 -13.33 -14.68 10.72
C GLU A 202 -13.43 -13.25 11.29
N ILE A 203 -12.30 -12.53 11.33
CA ILE A 203 -12.26 -11.14 11.81
C ILE A 203 -13.01 -10.22 10.83
N CYS A 204 -12.88 -10.44 9.52
CA CYS A 204 -13.64 -9.68 8.53
C CYS A 204 -15.15 -9.89 8.70
N LEU A 205 -15.59 -11.13 8.90
CA LEU A 205 -16.99 -11.48 9.12
C LEU A 205 -17.55 -10.91 10.43
N LEU A 206 -16.76 -10.91 11.51
CA LEU A 206 -17.13 -10.28 12.78
C LEU A 206 -17.31 -8.76 12.65
N ARG A 207 -16.57 -8.13 11.74
CA ARG A 207 -16.67 -6.68 11.43
C ARG A 207 -17.77 -6.35 10.43
N ALA A 208 -18.42 -7.34 9.82
CA ALA A 208 -19.49 -7.10 8.85
C ALA A 208 -20.77 -6.66 9.57
N GLU A 209 -21.36 -5.56 9.12
CA GLU A 209 -22.58 -4.99 9.66
C GLU A 209 -23.83 -5.51 8.94
N THR A 210 -23.66 -6.07 7.73
CA THR A 210 -24.76 -6.52 6.85
C THR A 210 -24.44 -7.89 6.26
N ASP A 211 -25.49 -8.64 5.90
CA ASP A 211 -25.31 -9.93 5.23
C ASP A 211 -24.71 -9.79 3.83
N GLU A 212 -25.04 -8.71 3.10
CA GLU A 212 -24.42 -8.39 1.81
C GLU A 212 -22.88 -8.25 1.93
N GLN A 213 -22.38 -7.62 3.01
CA GLN A 213 -20.94 -7.56 3.28
C GLN A 213 -20.36 -8.94 3.55
N LYS A 214 -21.06 -9.81 4.28
CA LYS A 214 -20.60 -11.20 4.53
C LYS A 214 -20.49 -11.98 3.22
N ASP A 215 -21.45 -11.82 2.30
CA ASP A 215 -21.42 -12.45 0.98
C ASP A 215 -20.21 -11.96 0.17
N PHE A 216 -19.94 -10.65 0.18
CA PHE A 216 -18.74 -10.10 -0.47
C PHE A 216 -17.43 -10.59 0.16
N ILE A 217 -17.39 -10.78 1.49
CA ILE A 217 -16.23 -11.34 2.18
C ILE A 217 -16.00 -12.78 1.74
N ASN A 218 -17.03 -13.62 1.79
CA ASN A 218 -16.96 -15.02 1.35
C ASN A 218 -16.47 -15.10 -0.10
N ALA A 219 -17.11 -14.38 -1.01
CA ALA A 219 -16.75 -14.36 -2.42
C ALA A 219 -15.32 -13.83 -2.68
N TRP A 220 -14.80 -12.94 -1.83
CA TRP A 220 -13.42 -12.47 -1.94
C TRP A 220 -12.43 -13.58 -1.59
N PHE A 221 -12.65 -14.28 -0.48
CA PHE A 221 -11.77 -15.38 -0.04
C PHE A 221 -11.82 -16.57 -0.99
N ASP A 222 -12.99 -16.87 -1.57
CA ASP A 222 -13.14 -17.96 -2.55
C ASP A 222 -12.35 -17.69 -3.85
N LYS A 223 -12.18 -16.40 -4.19
CA LYS A 223 -11.43 -15.96 -5.39
C LYS A 223 -9.98 -15.61 -5.11
N TYR A 224 -9.57 -15.54 -3.84
CA TYR A 224 -8.27 -15.03 -3.50
C TYR A 224 -7.17 -15.95 -4.01
N THR A 225 -6.25 -15.40 -4.80
CA THR A 225 -5.04 -16.07 -5.24
C THR A 225 -3.86 -15.34 -4.61
N PRO A 226 -3.00 -15.99 -3.81
CA PRO A 226 -1.83 -15.35 -3.24
C PRO A 226 -0.83 -14.97 -4.35
N PRO A 227 0.11 -14.04 -4.07
CA PRO A 227 1.23 -13.81 -4.98
C PRO A 227 2.01 -15.12 -5.24
N SER A 228 2.44 -15.34 -6.48
CA SER A 228 3.33 -16.45 -6.82
C SER A 228 4.66 -16.33 -6.08
N GLU A 229 5.18 -17.47 -5.60
CA GLU A 229 6.49 -17.57 -4.94
C GLU A 229 7.65 -17.13 -5.85
#